data_AF-A0AB39WIY6-F1
#
_entry.id   AF-A0AB39WIY6-F1
#
_cell.length_a   1.000
_cell.length_b   1.000
_cell.length_c   1.000
_cell.angle_alpha   90.00
_cell.angle_beta   90.00
_cell.angle_gamma   90.00
#
_symmetry.space_group_name_H-M   'P 1'
#
loop_
_entity.id
_entity.type
_entity.pdbx_description
1 polymer ?
#
loop_
_entity_poly.entity_id
_entity_poly.type
_entity_poly.pdbx_seq_one_letter_code
_entity_poly.pdbx_strand_id
1 'polypeptide(L)'
;MTNNDIFKKLRVALMLRDDQIVEILELVDFRITKSELGAFFRDEKHENYMECGDQVLRNFLNGLVIHLRGTKENPKNPNDVLAKHKAQIPVKDATKERKEFKAKPRDEEKSRGDEAPSKTSAAKKPSKKQYPKGNAKVQVVEKVKYNFGKNKKS
;
A
#
# COMPACT_ATOMS: atom_id res chain seq x y z
N MET A 1 13.29 11.75 3.96
CA MET A 1 12.68 11.79 2.62
C MET A 1 13.72 11.29 1.66
N THR A 2 13.51 10.12 1.09
CA THR A 2 14.42 9.47 0.14
C THR A 2 14.05 9.84 -1.30
N ASN A 3 14.91 9.51 -2.26
CA ASN A 3 14.60 9.69 -3.69
C ASN A 3 13.37 8.87 -4.11
N ASN A 4 13.21 7.67 -3.56
CA ASN A 4 12.03 6.83 -3.75
C ASN A 4 10.76 7.56 -3.28
N ASP A 5 10.80 8.23 -2.12
CA ASP A 5 9.67 9.03 -1.61
C ASP A 5 9.31 10.16 -2.58
N ILE A 6 10.31 10.89 -3.07
CA ILE A 6 10.11 11.98 -4.03
C ILE A 6 9.49 11.45 -5.30
N PHE A 7 10.04 10.36 -5.84
CA PHE A 7 9.56 9.79 -7.09
C PHE A 7 8.12 9.26 -6.94
N LYS A 8 7.82 8.58 -5.83
CA LYS A 8 6.47 8.10 -5.49
C LYS A 8 5.49 9.26 -5.35
N LYS A 9 5.88 10.36 -4.69
CA LYS A 9 5.06 11.57 -4.56
C LYS A 9 4.78 12.24 -5.92
N LEU A 10 5.79 12.36 -6.78
CA LEU A 10 5.64 12.96 -8.11
C LEU A 10 4.71 12.14 -9.01
N ARG A 11 4.85 10.81 -8.98
CA ARG A 11 3.92 9.91 -9.67
C ARG A 11 2.48 10.16 -9.26
N VAL A 12 2.20 10.23 -7.95
CA VAL A 12 0.85 10.42 -7.42
C VAL A 12 0.33 11.84 -7.71
N ALA A 13 1.16 12.87 -7.50
CA ALA A 13 0.78 14.27 -7.70
C ALA A 13 0.40 14.58 -9.15
N LEU A 14 1.11 13.97 -10.11
CA LEU A 14 0.85 14.13 -11.55
C LEU A 14 -0.07 13.04 -12.12
N MET A 15 -0.57 12.13 -11.28
CA MET A 15 -1.44 11.01 -11.65
C MET A 15 -0.87 10.17 -12.82
N LEU A 16 0.43 9.93 -12.81
CA LEU A 16 1.13 9.22 -13.89
C LEU A 16 0.99 7.70 -13.75
N ARG A 17 0.76 7.03 -14.88
CA ARG A 17 0.85 5.56 -15.00
C ARG A 17 2.29 5.12 -15.22
N ASP A 18 2.60 3.87 -14.88
CA ASP A 18 3.95 3.31 -15.07
C ASP A 18 4.40 3.38 -16.53
N ASP A 19 3.49 3.12 -17.47
CA ASP A 19 3.74 3.23 -18.91
C ASP A 19 4.20 4.65 -19.31
N GLN A 20 3.53 5.65 -18.76
CA GLN A 20 3.83 7.06 -19.04
C GLN A 20 5.17 7.47 -18.44
N ILE A 21 5.54 6.94 -17.27
CA ILE A 21 6.84 7.21 -16.67
C ILE A 21 7.97 6.64 -17.54
N VAL A 22 7.77 5.45 -18.11
CA VAL A 22 8.71 4.85 -19.07
C VAL A 22 8.85 5.74 -20.31
N GLU A 23 7.74 6.19 -20.90
CA GLU A 23 7.76 7.11 -22.05
C GLU A 23 8.49 8.43 -21.72
N ILE A 24 8.29 8.99 -20.53
CA ILE A 24 8.95 10.23 -20.09
C ILE A 24 10.46 10.05 -19.95
N LEU A 25 10.90 8.90 -19.43
CA LEU A 25 12.34 8.59 -19.30
C LEU A 25 12.99 8.31 -20.65
N GLU A 26 12.24 7.75 -21.59
CA GLU A 26 12.72 7.53 -22.96
C GLU A 26 13.02 8.85 -23.70
N LEU A 27 12.33 9.96 -23.37
CA LEU A 27 12.61 11.29 -23.95
C LEU A 27 14.02 11.82 -23.64
N VAL A 28 14.67 11.30 -22.60
CA VAL A 28 16.04 11.66 -22.20
C VAL A 28 17.01 10.50 -22.42
N ASP A 29 16.66 9.59 -23.33
CA ASP A 29 17.42 8.38 -23.68
C ASP A 29 17.69 7.45 -22.48
N PHE A 30 16.88 7.56 -21.41
CA PHE A 30 17.00 6.69 -20.25
C PHE A 30 16.05 5.50 -20.39
N ARG A 31 16.63 4.33 -20.69
CA ARG A 31 15.88 3.08 -20.87
C ARG A 31 15.65 2.42 -19.51
N ILE A 32 14.38 2.24 -19.15
CA ILE A 32 13.97 1.50 -17.96
C ILE A 32 12.80 0.58 -18.29
N THR A 33 12.78 -0.61 -17.70
CA THR A 33 11.65 -1.54 -17.82
C THR A 33 10.59 -1.27 -16.76
N LYS A 34 9.35 -1.68 -17.02
CA LYS A 34 8.25 -1.58 -16.02
C LYS A 34 8.56 -2.35 -14.73
N SER A 35 9.30 -3.45 -14.83
CA SER A 35 9.69 -4.28 -13.69
C SER A 35 10.65 -3.54 -12.75
N GLU A 36 11.67 -2.90 -13.31
CA GLU A 36 12.64 -2.08 -12.55
C GLU A 36 11.96 -0.85 -11.94
N LEU A 37 11.08 -0.20 -12.71
CA LEU A 37 10.29 0.92 -12.20
C LEU A 37 9.42 0.49 -11.01
N GLY A 38 8.80 -0.69 -11.09
CA GLY A 38 8.03 -1.27 -9.99
C GLY A 38 8.86 -1.52 -8.73
N ALA A 39 10.14 -1.87 -8.87
CA ALA A 39 11.05 -2.08 -7.74
C ALA A 39 11.30 -0.81 -6.92
N PHE A 40 11.38 0.36 -7.56
CA PHE A 40 11.55 1.65 -6.87
C PHE A 40 10.34 2.05 -6.01
N PHE A 41 9.15 1.56 -6.35
CA PHE A 41 7.92 1.91 -5.63
C PHE A 41 7.53 0.92 -4.55
N ARG A 42 8.25 -0.20 -4.42
CA ARG A 42 8.04 -1.19 -3.35
C ARG A 42 8.42 -0.61 -1.99
N ASP A 43 7.99 -1.30 -0.94
CA ASP A 43 8.42 -1.00 0.42
C ASP A 43 9.85 -1.48 0.64
N GLU A 44 10.60 -0.76 1.48
CA GLU A 44 12.03 -1.04 1.77
C GLU A 44 12.29 -2.46 2.29
N LYS A 45 11.27 -3.13 2.84
CA LYS A 45 11.36 -4.50 3.38
C LYS A 45 11.11 -5.58 2.33
N HIS A 46 10.75 -5.22 1.10
CA HIS A 46 10.46 -6.19 0.06
C HIS A 46 11.76 -6.68 -0.59
N GLU A 47 11.86 -7.99 -0.87
CA GLU A 47 13.04 -8.61 -1.51
C GLU A 47 13.51 -7.95 -2.82
N ASN A 48 12.58 -7.45 -3.64
CA ASN A 48 12.89 -6.78 -4.90
C ASN A 48 12.80 -5.25 -4.78
N TYR A 49 12.93 -4.70 -3.57
CA TYR A 49 13.05 -3.26 -3.39
C TYR A 49 14.39 -2.79 -3.97
N MET A 50 14.37 -1.70 -4.71
CA MET A 50 15.57 -1.04 -5.20
C MET A 50 15.55 0.43 -4.80
N GLU A 51 16.70 0.95 -4.37
CA GLU A 51 16.87 2.36 -4.08
C GLU A 51 16.95 3.16 -5.38
N CYS A 52 16.22 4.27 -5.45
CA CYS A 52 16.22 5.18 -6.58
C CYS A 52 17.45 6.09 -6.49
N GLY A 53 18.43 5.87 -7.36
CA GLY A 53 19.61 6.73 -7.43
C GLY A 53 19.30 8.14 -7.95
N ASP A 54 20.14 9.10 -7.58
CA ASP A 54 20.04 10.51 -8.03
C ASP A 54 19.99 10.62 -9.56
N GLN A 55 20.69 9.73 -10.27
CA GLN A 55 20.73 9.71 -11.73
C GLN A 55 19.34 9.46 -12.34
N VAL A 56 18.58 8.53 -11.77
CA VAL A 56 17.23 8.20 -12.24
C VAL A 56 16.30 9.38 -11.99
N LEU A 57 16.34 9.94 -10.77
CA LEU A 57 15.48 11.06 -10.40
C LEU A 57 15.80 12.31 -11.25
N ARG A 58 17.07 12.61 -11.50
CA ARG A 58 17.51 13.72 -12.36
C ARG A 58 16.99 13.56 -13.79
N ASN A 59 17.16 12.38 -14.37
CA ASN A 59 16.70 12.09 -15.73
C ASN A 59 15.17 12.18 -15.81
N PHE A 60 14.45 11.65 -14.82
CA PHE A 60 13.00 11.76 -14.75
C PHE A 60 12.52 13.22 -14.71
N LEU A 61 13.15 14.07 -13.88
CA LEU A 61 12.80 15.49 -13.80
C LEU A 61 13.09 16.23 -15.10
N ASN A 62 14.21 15.94 -15.78
CA ASN A 62 14.50 16.49 -17.11
C ASN A 62 13.46 16.02 -18.15
N GLY A 63 13.08 14.75 -18.12
CA GLY A 63 12.01 14.20 -18.96
C GLY A 63 10.67 14.89 -18.71
N LEU A 64 10.33 15.18 -17.45
CA LEU A 64 9.11 15.92 -17.11
C LEU A 64 9.10 17.34 -17.69
N VAL A 65 10.25 18.01 -17.72
CA VAL A 65 10.36 19.35 -18.34
C VAL A 65 10.02 19.25 -19.83
N ILE A 66 10.59 18.28 -20.55
CA ILE A 66 10.32 18.06 -21.98
C ILE A 66 8.85 17.66 -22.20
N HIS A 67 8.30 16.81 -21.34
CA HIS A 67 6.93 16.32 -21.46
C HIS A 67 5.87 17.40 -21.23
N LEU A 68 6.05 18.20 -20.17
CA LEU A 68 5.07 19.22 -19.76
C LEU A 68 5.26 20.57 -20.46
N ARG A 69 6.51 21.02 -20.62
CA ARG A 69 6.84 22.33 -21.21
C ARG A 69 7.24 22.27 -22.67
N GLY A 70 7.55 21.08 -23.19
CA GLY A 70 8.05 20.91 -24.55
C GLY A 70 9.55 21.19 -24.68
N THR A 71 10.10 20.92 -25.86
CA THR A 71 11.47 21.32 -26.20
C THR A 71 11.47 22.81 -26.55
N LYS A 72 12.65 23.43 -26.56
CA LYS A 72 12.80 24.85 -26.93
C LYS A 72 12.18 25.17 -28.29
N GLU A 73 12.25 24.22 -29.22
CA GLU A 73 11.72 24.33 -30.58
C GLU A 73 10.21 24.08 -30.68
N ASN A 74 9.60 23.40 -29.70
CA ASN A 74 8.17 23.11 -29.70
C ASN A 74 7.58 23.21 -28.28
N PRO A 75 7.22 24.44 -27.83
CA PRO A 75 6.69 24.65 -26.50
C PRO A 75 5.31 24.00 -26.33
N LYS A 76 5.13 23.28 -25.23
CA LYS A 76 3.85 22.69 -24.81
C LYS A 76 3.33 23.40 -23.57
N ASN A 77 2.01 23.57 -23.50
CA ASN A 77 1.37 24.05 -22.29
C ASN A 77 1.22 22.89 -21.29
N PRO A 78 1.67 23.04 -20.04
CA PRO A 78 1.61 21.98 -19.05
C PRO A 78 0.17 21.62 -18.67
N ASN A 79 -0.74 22.60 -18.67
CA ASN A 79 -2.15 22.38 -18.31
C ASN A 79 -2.85 21.43 -19.30
N ASP A 80 -2.56 21.56 -20.60
CA ASP A 80 -3.19 20.74 -21.64
C ASP A 80 -2.71 19.28 -21.56
N VAL A 81 -1.43 19.09 -21.22
CA VAL A 81 -0.85 17.75 -21.02
C VAL A 81 -1.50 17.08 -19.82
N LEU A 82 -1.58 17.77 -18.68
CA LEU A 82 -2.20 17.25 -17.45
C LEU A 82 -3.69 16.92 -17.63
N ALA A 83 -4.43 17.72 -18.39
CA ALA A 83 -5.83 17.45 -18.71
C ALA A 83 -5.98 16.12 -19.49
N LYS A 84 -5.09 15.85 -20.45
CA LYS A 84 -5.07 14.58 -21.20
C LYS A 84 -4.78 13.38 -20.29
N HIS A 85 -3.86 13.51 -19.33
CA HIS A 85 -3.59 12.45 -18.36
C HIS A 85 -4.82 12.14 -17.51
N LYS A 86 -5.49 13.18 -16.98
CA LYS A 86 -6.72 13.01 -16.19
C LYS A 86 -7.83 12.33 -16.97
N ALA A 87 -7.99 12.67 -18.26
CA ALA A 87 -9.01 12.07 -19.12
C ALA A 87 -8.74 10.59 -19.45
N GLN A 88 -7.47 10.15 -19.47
CA GLN A 88 -7.10 8.75 -19.72
C GLN A 88 -7.30 7.82 -18.52
N ILE A 89 -7.49 8.37 -17.31
CA ILE A 89 -7.79 7.55 -16.14
C ILE A 89 -9.24 7.12 -16.28
N PRO A 90 -9.55 5.81 -16.43
CA PRO A 90 -10.93 5.37 -16.39
C PRO A 90 -11.48 5.75 -15.02
N VAL A 91 -12.38 6.73 -14.99
CA VAL A 91 -13.20 6.98 -13.82
C VAL A 91 -13.98 5.69 -13.64
N LYS A 92 -13.59 4.86 -12.66
CA LYS A 92 -14.47 3.81 -12.19
C LYS A 92 -15.72 4.53 -11.73
N ASP A 93 -16.76 4.49 -12.55
CA ASP A 93 -18.10 4.92 -12.21
C ASP A 93 -18.41 4.40 -10.80
N ALA A 94 -18.40 5.30 -9.83
CA ALA A 94 -18.85 5.04 -8.48
C ALA A 94 -20.39 4.87 -8.41
N THR A 95 -21.03 4.60 -9.56
CA THR A 95 -22.45 4.37 -9.77
C THR A 95 -22.74 2.94 -10.24
N LYS A 96 -21.85 1.97 -10.00
CA LYS A 96 -22.35 0.62 -9.74
C LYS A 96 -22.91 0.60 -8.33
N GLU A 97 -24.22 0.83 -8.23
CA GLU A 97 -25.03 0.51 -7.06
C GLU A 97 -24.47 -0.78 -6.43
N ARG A 98 -23.85 -0.65 -5.27
CA ARG A 98 -23.52 -1.80 -4.43
C ARG A 98 -24.86 -2.42 -4.09
N LYS A 99 -25.29 -3.43 -4.84
CA LYS A 99 -26.54 -4.15 -4.58
C LYS A 99 -26.59 -4.46 -3.08
N GLU A 100 -27.53 -3.82 -2.39
CA GLU A 100 -27.74 -4.06 -0.97
C GLU A 100 -27.96 -5.55 -0.78
N PHE A 101 -27.09 -6.18 -0.01
CA PHE A 101 -27.29 -7.55 0.39
C PHE A 101 -28.45 -7.55 1.39
N LYS A 102 -29.69 -7.65 0.90
CA LYS A 102 -30.84 -7.93 1.75
C LYS A 102 -30.62 -9.29 2.37
N ALA A 103 -30.25 -9.32 3.64
CA ALA A 103 -30.27 -10.53 4.44
C ALA A 103 -31.69 -11.12 4.34
N LYS A 104 -31.79 -12.39 3.91
CA LYS A 104 -33.08 -13.09 3.89
C LYS A 104 -33.70 -13.07 5.29
N PRO A 105 -35.02 -12.88 5.44
CA PRO A 105 -35.67 -13.02 6.73
C PRO A 105 -35.35 -14.41 7.28
N ARG A 106 -35.01 -14.46 8.56
CA ARG A 106 -34.80 -15.70 9.27
C ARG A 106 -36.18 -16.36 9.38
N ASP A 107 -36.38 -17.50 8.72
CA ASP A 107 -37.66 -18.22 8.74
C ASP A 107 -38.11 -18.44 10.20
N GLU A 108 -39.17 -17.75 10.59
CA GLU A 108 -39.93 -18.00 11.81
C GLU A 108 -40.78 -19.26 11.57
N GLU A 109 -40.16 -20.44 11.68
CA GLU A 109 -40.80 -21.67 12.15
C GLU A 109 -39.86 -22.85 11.93
N LYS A 110 -39.16 -23.21 12.99
CA LYS A 110 -38.95 -24.62 13.36
C LYS A 110 -38.86 -24.64 14.87
N SER A 111 -40.01 -24.87 15.48
CA SER A 111 -40.13 -25.24 16.88
C SER A 111 -39.09 -26.32 17.16
N ARG A 112 -38.25 -26.08 18.18
CA ARG A 112 -37.43 -27.12 18.77
C ARG A 112 -38.37 -28.12 19.41
N GLY A 113 -38.79 -29.13 18.66
CA GLY A 113 -39.37 -30.34 19.22
C GLY A 113 -38.27 -31.09 19.96
N ASP A 114 -38.49 -31.33 21.25
CA ASP A 114 -37.68 -32.23 22.07
C ASP A 114 -37.81 -33.67 21.54
N GLU A 115 -36.90 -34.08 20.66
CA GLU A 115 -36.66 -35.51 20.40
C GLU A 115 -35.29 -35.92 20.95
N ALA A 116 -35.32 -36.83 21.92
CA ALA A 116 -34.14 -37.40 22.54
C ALA A 116 -33.32 -38.20 21.50
N PRO A 117 -31.98 -38.09 21.48
CA PRO A 117 -31.18 -38.73 20.44
C PRO A 117 -31.14 -40.25 20.65
N SER A 118 -31.58 -41.01 19.64
CA SER A 118 -31.37 -42.45 19.57
C SER A 118 -29.87 -42.75 19.34
N LYS A 119 -29.38 -43.79 20.01
CA LYS A 119 -28.01 -44.28 19.91
C LYS A 119 -27.80 -44.94 18.55
N THR A 120 -26.73 -44.59 17.81
CA THR A 120 -25.73 -45.54 17.27
C THR A 120 -24.58 -44.89 16.47
N SER A 121 -23.38 -45.44 16.72
CA SER A 121 -22.19 -45.60 15.86
C SER A 121 -21.46 -44.41 15.21
N ALA A 122 -20.34 -44.06 15.87
CA ALA A 122 -19.00 -43.86 15.30
C ALA A 122 -18.77 -42.82 14.18
N ALA A 123 -18.34 -41.61 14.57
CA ALA A 123 -17.36 -40.82 13.81
C ALA A 123 -16.49 -39.97 14.76
N LYS A 124 -15.17 -40.06 14.60
CA LYS A 124 -14.14 -39.34 15.37
C LYS A 124 -14.37 -37.82 15.36
N LYS A 125 -14.44 -37.18 16.54
CA LYS A 125 -14.44 -35.71 16.68
C LYS A 125 -13.06 -35.13 16.32
N PRO A 126 -12.96 -34.08 15.48
CA PRO A 126 -11.74 -33.28 15.41
C PRO A 126 -11.62 -32.41 16.68
N SER A 127 -10.42 -32.34 17.24
CA SER A 127 -10.10 -31.59 18.45
C SER A 127 -10.26 -30.08 18.23
N LYS A 128 -11.02 -29.40 19.11
CA LYS A 128 -11.09 -27.94 19.15
C LYS A 128 -9.77 -27.40 19.70
N LYS A 129 -8.98 -26.71 18.86
CA LYS A 129 -7.89 -25.83 19.34
C LYS A 129 -8.49 -24.71 20.19
N GLN A 130 -8.12 -24.67 21.46
CA GLN A 130 -8.43 -23.59 22.40
C GLN A 130 -7.43 -22.45 22.17
N TYR A 131 -7.91 -21.28 21.78
CA TYR A 131 -7.10 -20.06 21.77
C TYR A 131 -7.31 -19.31 23.10
N PRO A 132 -6.25 -18.99 23.86
CA PRO A 132 -6.38 -18.21 25.07
C PRO A 132 -6.74 -16.75 24.73
N LYS A 133 -7.77 -16.23 25.41
CA LYS A 133 -8.16 -14.81 25.36
C LYS A 133 -7.17 -13.98 26.20
N GLY A 134 -6.54 -12.95 25.61
CA GLY A 134 -5.98 -11.82 26.38
C GLY A 134 -7.12 -11.04 27.07
N ASN A 135 -6.94 -10.24 28.12
CA ASN A 135 -5.79 -9.49 28.64
C ASN A 135 -6.02 -9.17 30.13
N ALA A 136 -4.99 -9.15 30.97
CA ALA A 136 -4.93 -8.24 32.13
C ALA A 136 -3.50 -8.11 32.71
N LYS A 137 -2.98 -6.87 32.68
CA LYS A 137 -1.90 -6.28 33.49
C LYS A 137 -0.45 -6.70 33.17
N VAL A 138 0.22 -5.85 32.40
CA VAL A 138 1.69 -5.79 32.33
C VAL A 138 2.22 -5.39 33.73
N GLN A 139 2.98 -6.27 34.37
CA GLN A 139 3.78 -5.90 35.53
C GLN A 139 5.03 -5.18 35.03
N VAL A 140 5.10 -3.87 35.27
CA VAL A 140 6.34 -3.11 35.11
C VAL A 140 7.26 -3.50 36.27
N VAL A 141 8.29 -4.28 36.00
CA VAL A 141 9.40 -4.49 36.95
C VAL A 141 10.66 -3.91 36.34
N GLU A 142 10.77 -2.58 36.36
CA GLU A 142 12.05 -1.92 36.24
C GLU A 142 12.61 -1.73 37.65
N LYS A 143 13.48 -2.66 38.08
CA LYS A 143 14.38 -2.43 39.21
C LYS A 143 15.81 -2.38 38.66
N VAL A 144 16.13 -1.31 37.94
CA VAL A 144 17.51 -0.93 37.68
C VAL A 144 17.93 0.05 38.78
N LYS A 145 18.73 -0.44 39.74
CA LYS A 145 19.35 0.40 40.78
C LYS A 145 20.50 1.20 40.15
N TYR A 146 20.38 2.53 40.14
CA TYR A 146 21.49 3.44 39.87
C TYR A 146 22.27 3.73 41.15
N ASN A 147 23.56 3.43 41.18
CA ASN A 147 24.47 3.89 42.23
C ASN A 147 24.99 5.29 41.86
N PHE A 148 24.27 6.33 42.31
CA PHE A 148 24.76 7.70 42.26
C PHE A 148 25.89 7.90 43.28
N GLY A 149 27.00 8.46 42.80
CA GLY A 149 28.28 8.53 43.50
C GLY A 149 28.29 9.36 44.78
N LYS A 150 29.13 8.95 45.72
CA LYS A 150 29.65 9.81 46.79
C LYS A 150 30.99 10.39 46.33
N ASN A 151 30.96 11.62 45.84
CA ASN A 151 32.12 12.52 45.86
C ASN A 151 31.82 13.70 46.78
N LYS A 152 32.52 13.76 47.92
CA LYS A 152 33.01 14.98 48.62
C LYS A 152 33.76 14.50 49.88
N LYS A 153 35.09 14.52 49.82
CA LYS A 153 36.00 15.57 50.36
C LYS A 153 36.02 15.64 51.90
N SER A 154 37.05 15.04 52.49
CA SER A 154 38.05 15.69 53.36
C SER A 154 39.30 14.83 53.35
#